data_AF-A0A6A4Y3M8-F1
#
_entry.id   AF-A0A6A4Y3M8-F1
#
_cell.length_a   1.000
_cell.length_b   1.000
_cell.length_c   1.000
_cell.angle_alpha   90.00
_cell.angle_beta   90.00
_cell.angle_gamma   90.00
#
_symmetry.space_group_name_H-M   'P 1'
#
loop_
_entity.id
_entity.type
_entity.pdbx_description
1 polymer ?
#
loop_
_entity_poly.entity_id
_entity_poly.type
_entity_poly.pdbx_seq_one_letter_code
_entity_poly.pdbx_strand_id
1 'polypeptide(L)' 'MKFTPLVAVSALAGKQSVVTLSAQERALLAVQLAQWEQEFGKDAFAQGLLPHVESADVLEDKMQRLLDTKFEVEQARL' A
#
# COMPACT_ATOMS: atom_id res chain seq x y z
N MET A 1 -4.00 -2.46 22.51
CA MET A 1 -4.48 -2.26 21.12
C MET A 1 -4.64 -3.62 20.47
N LYS A 2 -5.78 -3.87 19.82
CA LYS A 2 -6.13 -5.18 19.24
C LYS A 2 -5.54 -5.21 17.83
N PHE A 3 -4.49 -5.99 17.61
CA PHE A 3 -3.95 -6.19 16.26
C PHE A 3 -4.87 -7.19 15.56
N THR A 4 -5.76 -6.69 14.72
CA THR A 4 -6.54 -7.53 13.81
C THR A 4 -5.55 -8.16 12.83
N PRO A 5 -5.45 -9.50 12.75
CA PRO A 5 -4.57 -10.14 11.79
C PRO A 5 -5.09 -9.79 10.39
N LEU A 6 -4.33 -8.94 9.71
CA LEU A 6 -4.56 -8.56 8.33
C LEU A 6 -4.44 -9.84 7.51
N VAL A 7 -5.54 -10.31 6.93
CA VAL A 7 -5.55 -11.49 6.09
C VAL A 7 -4.57 -11.25 4.96
N ALA A 8 -3.41 -11.90 5.04
CA ALA A 8 -2.42 -11.95 3.99
C ALA A 8 -3.04 -12.77 2.86
N VAL A 9 -3.69 -12.08 1.91
CA VAL A 9 -3.97 -12.66 0.61
C VAL A 9 -2.60 -12.97 0.01
N SER A 10 -2.33 -14.26 -0.19
CA SER A 10 -1.05 -14.80 -0.61
C SER A 10 -0.54 -14.12 -1.88
N ALA A 11 0.41 -13.18 -1.72
CA ALA A 11 1.26 -12.72 -2.81
C ALA A 11 2.33 -13.78 -3.06
N LEU A 12 1.95 -14.84 -3.78
CA LEU A 12 2.91 -15.83 -4.27
C LEU A 12 3.78 -15.19 -5.37
N ALA A 13 5.06 -15.01 -5.04
CA ALA A 13 6.22 -14.92 -5.95
C ALA A 13 6.13 -13.92 -7.12
N GLY A 14 6.44 -12.66 -6.82
CA GLY A 14 6.79 -11.63 -7.80
C GLY A 14 6.57 -10.24 -7.22
N LYS A 15 7.42 -9.26 -7.55
CA LYS A 15 7.10 -7.84 -7.32
C LYS A 15 5.84 -7.52 -8.12
N GLN A 16 4.68 -7.70 -7.51
CA GLN A 16 3.39 -7.49 -8.15
C GLN A 16 3.26 -6.00 -8.44
N SER A 17 2.80 -5.66 -9.64
CA SER A 17 2.62 -4.25 -10.01
C SER A 17 1.14 -3.89 -10.01
N VAL A 18 0.82 -2.65 -9.62
CA VAL A 18 -0.56 -2.15 -9.59
C VAL A 18 -1.23 -2.26 -10.96
N VAL A 19 -0.46 -2.15 -12.05
CA VAL A 19 -0.98 -2.30 -13.42
C VAL A 19 -1.31 -3.75 -13.79
N THR A 20 -0.77 -4.73 -13.07
CA THR A 20 -1.04 -6.16 -13.25
C THR A 20 -2.18 -6.67 -12.37
N LEU A 21 -2.66 -5.86 -11.43
CA LEU A 21 -3.78 -6.17 -10.55
C LEU A 21 -5.12 -6.09 -11.30
N SER A 22 -6.06 -6.96 -10.94
CA SER A 22 -7.44 -6.83 -11.37
C SER A 22 -8.09 -5.54 -10.84
N ALA A 23 -9.16 -5.09 -11.47
CA ALA A 23 -9.89 -3.89 -11.03
C ALA A 23 -10.38 -3.99 -9.57
N GLN A 24 -10.75 -5.19 -9.11
CA GLN A 24 -11.17 -5.42 -7.72
C GLN A 24 -9.98 -5.29 -6.75
N GLU A 25 -8.82 -5.86 -7.08
CA GLU A 25 -7.61 -5.75 -6.26
C GLU A 25 -7.10 -4.31 -6.20
N ARG A 26 -7.14 -3.56 -7.31
CA ARG A 26 -6.82 -2.13 -7.33
C ARG A 26 -7.77 -1.33 -6.44
N ALA A 27 -9.08 -1.60 -6.50
CA ALA A 27 -10.05 -0.93 -5.63
C ALA A 27 -9.78 -1.21 -4.14
N LEU A 28 -9.49 -2.45 -3.80
CA LEU A 28 -9.15 -2.85 -2.43
C LEU A 28 -7.83 -2.24 -1.95
N LEU A 29 -6.84 -2.11 -2.83
CA LEU A 29 -5.56 -1.45 -2.53
C LEU A 29 -5.73 0.07 -2.37
N ALA A 30 -6.62 0.71 -3.14
CA ALA A 30 -6.95 2.12 -2.97
C ALA A 30 -7.65 2.41 -1.63
N VAL A 31 -8.56 1.52 -1.19
CA VAL A 31 -9.18 1.60 0.14
C VAL A 31 -8.14 1.45 1.25
N GLN A 32 -7.22 0.50 1.12
CA GLN A 32 -6.13 0.33 2.09
C GLN A 32 -5.19 1.52 2.12
N LEU A 33 -4.89 2.13 0.97
CA LEU A 33 -4.10 3.35 0.90
C LEU A 33 -4.81 4.50 1.62
N ALA A 34 -6.10 4.70 1.38
CA ALA A 34 -6.87 5.74 2.07
C ALA A 34 -6.90 5.52 3.59
N GLN A 35 -7.05 4.27 4.05
CA GLN A 35 -6.99 3.95 5.47
C GLN A 35 -5.59 4.22 6.05
N TRP A 36 -4.53 3.82 5.35
CA TRP A 36 -3.16 4.09 5.77
C TRP A 36 -2.87 5.60 5.83
N GLU A 37 -3.32 6.39 4.85
CA GLU A 37 -3.19 7.85 4.86
C GLU A 37 -4.01 8.49 5.99
N GLN A 38 -5.16 7.93 6.37
CA GLN A 38 -5.91 8.40 7.52
C GLN A 38 -5.19 8.12 8.85
N GLU A 39 -4.59 6.94 9.00
CA GLU A 39 -3.92 6.52 10.23
C GLU A 39 -2.53 7.15 10.38
N PHE A 40 -1.76 7.21 9.29
CA PHE A 40 -0.34 7.56 9.29
C PHE A 40 0.00 8.77 8.43
N GLY A 41 -0.92 9.27 7.62
CA GLY A 41 -0.63 10.33 6.65
C GLY A 41 -0.18 11.64 7.29
N LYS A 42 -0.65 11.97 8.50
CA LYS A 42 -0.17 13.14 9.25
C LYS A 42 1.30 13.00 9.64
N ASP A 43 1.70 11.82 10.13
CA ASP A 43 3.09 11.56 10.51
C ASP A 43 3.99 11.43 9.29
N ALA A 44 3.52 10.76 8.24
CA ALA A 44 4.20 10.65 6.96
C ALA A 44 4.39 12.03 6.31
N PHE A 45 3.40 12.91 6.38
CA PHE A 45 3.51 14.30 5.92
C PHE A 45 4.53 15.09 6.74
N ALA A 46 4.47 15.00 8.07
CA ALA A 46 5.42 15.67 8.96
C ALA A 46 6.87 15.21 8.74
N GLN A 47 7.06 13.97 8.31
CA GLN A 47 8.37 13.39 7.98
C GLN A 47 8.77 13.57 6.50
N GLY A 48 7.94 14.22 5.68
CA GLY A 48 8.23 14.43 4.25
C GLY A 48 8.21 13.14 3.42
N LEU A 49 7.49 12.11 3.87
CA LEU A 49 7.40 10.78 3.23
C LEU A 49 6.26 10.69 2.21
N LEU A 50 5.35 11.68 2.16
CA LEU A 50 4.29 11.74 1.15
C LEU A 50 4.77 12.48 -0.10
N PRO A 51 4.44 11.99 -1.30
CA PRO A 51 4.71 12.72 -2.53
C PRO A 51 3.92 14.04 -2.56
N HIS A 52 4.59 15.12 -2.99
CA HIS A 52 4.07 16.48 -2.92
C HIS A 52 3.00 16.82 -3.99
N VAL A 53 2.76 15.93 -4.96
CA VAL A 53 1.95 16.22 -6.14
C VAL A 53 0.86 15.16 -6.29
N GLU A 54 -0.39 15.55 -6.52
CA GLU A 54 -1.52 14.62 -6.66
C GLU A 54 -1.90 14.52 -8.15
N SER A 55 -1.25 13.61 -8.89
CA SER A 55 -1.65 13.23 -10.25
C SER A 55 -2.15 11.77 -10.28
N ALA A 56 -2.80 11.35 -11.36
CA ALA A 56 -3.21 9.95 -11.52
C ALA A 56 -2.02 8.99 -11.41
N ASP A 57 -0.87 9.37 -11.97
CA ASP A 57 0.40 8.65 -11.82
C ASP A 57 0.86 8.55 -10.35
N VAL A 58 0.54 9.56 -9.53
CA VAL A 58 0.91 9.56 -8.10
C VAL A 58 0.03 8.61 -7.30
N LEU A 59 -1.26 8.48 -7.62
CA LEU A 59 -2.10 7.48 -6.95
C LEU A 59 -1.59 6.07 -7.23
N GLU A 60 -1.21 5.79 -8.48
CA GLU A 60 -0.64 4.49 -8.85
C GLU A 60 0.74 4.26 -8.18
N ASP A 61 1.59 5.29 -8.10
CA ASP A 61 2.87 5.23 -7.37
C ASP A 61 2.66 4.96 -5.87
N LYS A 62 1.72 5.65 -5.22
CA LYS A 62 1.36 5.43 -3.82
C LYS A 62 0.86 4.01 -3.58
N MET A 63 0.00 3.50 -4.47
CA MET A 63 -0.49 2.12 -4.42
C MET A 63 0.64 1.11 -4.62
N GLN A 64 1.57 1.38 -5.54
CA GLN A 64 2.73 0.52 -5.81
C GLN A 64 3.64 0.45 -4.59
N ARG A 65 3.97 1.59 -3.96
CA ARG A 65 4.77 1.62 -2.72
C ARG A 65 4.11 0.89 -1.57
N LEU A 66 2.78 1.01 -1.42
CA LEU A 66 2.05 0.28 -0.38
C LEU A 66 2.13 -1.23 -0.63
N LEU A 67 1.98 -1.65 -1.89
CA LEU A 67 2.08 -3.06 -2.29
C LEU A 67 3.51 -3.60 -2.07
N ASP A 68 4.53 -2.85 -2.44
CA ASP A 68 5.94 -3.18 -2.20
C ASP A 68 6.25 -3.28 -0.70
N THR A 69 5.79 -2.32 0.11
CA THR A 69 5.98 -2.34 1.58
C THR A 69 5.33 -3.57 2.20
N LYS A 70 4.12 -3.93 1.76
CA LYS A 70 3.44 -5.15 2.23
C LYS A 70 4.24 -6.39 1.86
N PHE A 71 4.80 -6.45 0.64
CA PHE A 71 5.65 -7.56 0.22
C PHE A 71 6.94 -7.65 1.07
N GLU A 72 7.61 -6.53 1.33
CA GLU A 72 8.83 -6.49 2.15
C GLU A 72 8.57 -6.94 3.60
N VAL A 73 7.44 -6.53 4.20
CA VAL A 73 7.04 -6.97 5.54
C VAL A 73 6.78 -8.47 5.59
N GLU A 74 6.11 -9.04 4.59
CA GLU A 74 5.88 -10.48 4.53
C GLU A 74 7.18 -11.26 4.30
N GLN A 75 8.10 -10.74 3.47
CA GLN A 75 9.43 -11.32 3.27
C GLN A 75 10.29 -11.27 4.55
N ALA A 76 10.19 -10.20 5.35
CA ALA A 76 10.90 -10.07 6.62
C ALA A 76 10.31 -10.94 7.74
N ARG A 77 9.13 -11.54 7.54
CA ARG A 77 8.50 -12.49 8.46
C ARG A 77 8.89 -13.95 8.19
N LEU A 78 9.53 -14.22 7.05
CA LEU A 78 10.11 -15.53 6.70
C LEU A 78 11.49 -15.70 7.34
#